data_AF-A0A959P297-F1
#
_entry.id   AF-A0A959P297-F1
#
_cell.length_a   1.000
_cell.length_b   1.000
_cell.length_c   1.000
_cell.angle_alpha   90.00
_cell.angle_beta   90.00
_cell.angle_gamma   90.00
#
_symmetry.space_group_name_H-M   'P 1'
#
loop_
_entity.id
_entity.type
_entity.pdbx_description
1 polymer ?
#
loop_
_entity_poly.entity_id
_entity_poly.type
_entity_poly.pdbx_seq_one_letter_code
_entity_poly.pdbx_strand_id
1 'polypeptide(L)'
;MATPHFAIKNRFQQFIRTGQLYNNLLTNDILGDICFRITGLTDFTVSYIDETNEGQLATLAFEGNTFYIFLFQKKDGRNASFQSFPTTLLKSLNDDQSNGVFCYFLPTEEEEIPRIKTDYFKFMYRLMKTVGTNFINEELLAPYTIQPFQTVEDIILAKNHIRGRNSGNNSSYITKSAEDVIQVFGKLYGANKYETSLLCIALYKITNNNIELFEIEEGNLTKLPRIARLYLLSLERFSIVNATITLEESEFRENDSLRSPRYIYNLLEKLGDKKCALCDCEIPQIIQGAHIWPVANIKLDDSINQDEKLSHAING
;
A
#
# COMPACT_ATOMS: atom_id res chain seq x y z
N MET A 1 13.36 -25.12 -28.26
CA MET A 1 13.22 -24.09 -27.21
C MET A 1 11.76 -23.74 -27.11
N ALA A 2 11.20 -23.61 -25.92
CA ALA A 2 9.80 -23.18 -25.77
C ALA A 2 9.68 -21.72 -26.24
N THR A 3 8.68 -21.38 -27.04
CA THR A 3 8.47 -20.00 -27.47
C THR A 3 7.78 -19.22 -26.35
N PRO A 4 8.30 -18.07 -25.90
CA PRO A 4 7.63 -17.22 -24.92
C PRO A 4 6.20 -16.85 -25.38
N HIS A 5 5.24 -16.90 -24.46
CA HIS A 5 3.83 -16.64 -24.75
C HIS A 5 3.23 -15.59 -23.81
N PHE A 6 2.79 -14.46 -24.36
CA PHE A 6 2.03 -13.46 -23.63
C PHE A 6 0.54 -13.80 -23.58
N ALA A 7 -0.04 -13.73 -22.39
CA ALA A 7 -1.49 -13.71 -22.19
C ALA A 7 -1.90 -12.37 -21.55
N ILE A 8 -2.83 -11.67 -22.22
CA ILE A 8 -3.23 -10.30 -21.83
C ILE A 8 -4.75 -10.18 -21.90
N LYS A 9 -5.39 -9.87 -20.78
CA LYS A 9 -6.80 -9.44 -20.79
C LYS A 9 -6.90 -8.08 -21.47
N ASN A 10 -7.70 -7.99 -22.53
CA ASN A 10 -7.60 -6.91 -23.51
C ASN A 10 -8.37 -5.64 -23.10
N ARG A 11 -9.46 -5.74 -22.34
CA ARG A 11 -10.31 -4.59 -22.03
C ARG A 11 -9.76 -3.79 -20.86
N PHE A 12 -9.71 -2.46 -20.98
CA PHE A 12 -9.42 -1.60 -19.84
C PHE A 12 -10.55 -1.67 -18.80
N GLN A 13 -10.25 -1.33 -17.53
CA GLN A 13 -11.30 -1.29 -16.48
C GLN A 13 -12.45 -0.33 -16.82
N GLN A 14 -12.16 0.77 -17.51
CA GLN A 14 -13.16 1.74 -17.97
C GLN A 14 -13.56 1.52 -19.43
N PHE A 15 -13.43 0.30 -19.97
CA PHE A 15 -13.70 -0.02 -21.38
C PHE A 15 -15.11 0.41 -21.81
N ILE A 16 -16.13 0.19 -20.98
CA ILE A 16 -17.53 0.60 -21.30
C ILE A 16 -17.62 2.12 -21.58
N ARG A 17 -16.79 2.93 -20.91
CA ARG A 17 -16.77 4.39 -21.07
C ARG A 17 -15.82 4.85 -22.18
N THR A 18 -14.70 4.16 -22.38
CA THR A 18 -13.56 4.66 -23.17
C THR A 18 -13.33 3.90 -24.47
N GLY A 19 -13.85 2.69 -24.60
CA GLY A 19 -13.56 1.78 -25.72
C GLY A 19 -12.10 1.30 -25.80
N GLN A 20 -11.27 1.58 -24.78
CA GLN A 20 -9.82 1.33 -24.84
C GLN A 20 -9.45 -0.14 -24.64
N LEU A 21 -8.57 -0.63 -25.51
CA LEU A 21 -8.04 -1.99 -25.52
C LEU A 21 -6.51 -1.99 -25.40
N TYR A 22 -5.95 -3.01 -24.75
CA TYR A 22 -4.51 -3.16 -24.56
C TYR A 22 -3.77 -3.46 -25.86
N ASN A 23 -4.40 -4.17 -26.80
CA ASN A 23 -3.80 -4.43 -28.11
C ASN A 23 -3.52 -3.17 -28.93
N ASN A 24 -4.20 -2.05 -28.64
CA ASN A 24 -3.92 -0.76 -29.27
C ASN A 24 -2.71 -0.05 -28.64
N LEU A 25 -2.38 -0.39 -27.39
CA LEU A 25 -1.30 0.22 -26.61
C LEU A 25 -0.02 -0.61 -26.66
N LEU A 26 -0.14 -1.94 -26.62
CA LEU A 26 0.98 -2.88 -26.56
C LEU A 26 1.34 -3.33 -27.98
N THR A 27 2.15 -2.51 -28.65
CA THR A 27 2.71 -2.83 -29.96
C THR A 27 3.66 -4.03 -29.87
N ASN A 28 3.95 -4.66 -31.03
CA ASN A 28 4.95 -5.73 -31.10
C ASN A 28 6.32 -5.26 -30.61
N ASP A 29 6.68 -3.98 -30.78
CA ASP A 29 7.95 -3.44 -30.29
C ASP A 29 8.00 -3.43 -28.76
N ILE A 30 6.91 -3.01 -28.10
CA ILE A 30 6.82 -3.02 -26.63
C ILE A 30 6.86 -4.45 -26.09
N LEU A 31 6.08 -5.36 -26.68
CA LEU A 31 6.07 -6.76 -26.25
C LEU A 31 7.40 -7.46 -26.54
N GLY A 32 8.05 -7.12 -27.65
CA GLY A 32 9.38 -7.60 -28.01
C GLY A 32 10.46 -7.13 -27.04
N ASP A 33 10.44 -5.85 -26.66
CA ASP A 33 11.37 -5.31 -25.66
C ASP A 33 11.16 -5.96 -24.27
N ILE A 34 9.91 -6.10 -23.83
CA ILE A 34 9.58 -6.83 -22.59
C ILE A 34 10.08 -8.28 -22.66
N CYS A 35 9.81 -8.98 -23.77
CA CYS A 35 10.22 -10.37 -23.96
C CYS A 35 11.73 -10.50 -23.91
N PHE A 36 12.45 -9.63 -24.62
CA PHE A 36 13.91 -9.63 -24.66
C PHE A 36 14.52 -9.36 -23.29
N ARG A 37 13.98 -8.39 -22.53
CA ARG A 37 14.50 -8.05 -21.19
C ARG A 37 14.25 -9.15 -20.15
N ILE A 38 13.21 -9.96 -20.31
CA ILE A 38 12.88 -11.06 -19.39
C ILE A 38 13.56 -12.38 -19.80
N THR A 39 13.62 -12.69 -21.10
CA THR A 39 14.00 -14.02 -21.61
C THR A 39 15.26 -14.01 -22.47
N GLY A 40 15.71 -12.85 -22.95
CA GLY A 40 16.77 -12.73 -23.96
C GLY A 40 16.33 -13.08 -25.39
N LEU A 41 15.06 -13.44 -25.60
CA LEU A 41 14.51 -13.82 -26.90
C LEU A 41 13.67 -12.70 -27.51
N THR A 42 13.70 -12.61 -28.83
CA THR A 42 12.88 -11.66 -29.61
C THR A 42 11.61 -12.28 -30.19
N ASP A 43 11.60 -13.59 -30.37
CA ASP A 43 10.44 -14.32 -30.90
C ASP A 43 9.47 -14.64 -29.77
N PHE A 44 8.21 -14.25 -29.93
CA PHE A 44 7.15 -14.52 -28.96
C PHE A 44 5.81 -14.73 -29.66
N THR A 45 4.85 -15.24 -28.90
CA THR A 45 3.44 -15.29 -29.29
C THR A 45 2.60 -14.49 -28.30
N VAL A 46 1.43 -14.03 -28.71
CA VAL A 46 0.53 -13.25 -27.84
C VAL A 46 -0.92 -13.66 -28.04
N SER A 47 -1.65 -13.77 -26.94
CA SER A 47 -3.10 -13.95 -26.90
C SER A 47 -3.76 -12.82 -26.13
N TYR A 48 -4.64 -12.10 -26.82
CA TYR A 48 -5.52 -11.11 -26.23
C TYR A 48 -6.86 -11.76 -25.86
N ILE A 49 -7.15 -11.81 -24.57
CA ILE A 49 -8.36 -12.41 -24.00
C ILE A 49 -9.41 -11.31 -23.87
N ASP A 50 -10.63 -11.53 -24.35
CA ASP A 50 -11.70 -10.53 -24.37
C ASP A 50 -12.38 -10.34 -23.00
N GLU A 51 -11.57 -9.95 -22.01
CA GLU A 51 -11.95 -9.73 -20.62
C GLU A 51 -11.35 -8.43 -20.08
N THR A 52 -11.89 -7.95 -18.96
CA THR A 52 -11.35 -6.80 -18.23
C THR A 52 -10.01 -7.14 -17.59
N ASN A 53 -9.01 -6.31 -17.88
CA ASN A 53 -7.69 -6.40 -17.27
C ASN A 53 -7.74 -5.95 -15.81
N GLU A 54 -7.33 -6.85 -14.93
CA GLU A 54 -7.18 -6.59 -13.52
C GLU A 54 -5.70 -6.55 -13.16
N GLY A 55 -5.23 -5.38 -12.76
CA GLY A 55 -3.85 -5.20 -12.32
C GLY A 55 -2.95 -4.47 -13.31
N GLN A 56 -3.46 -4.04 -14.48
CA GLN A 56 -2.60 -3.58 -15.59
C GLN A 56 -1.54 -4.64 -15.89
N LEU A 57 -2.01 -5.87 -16.04
CA LEU A 57 -1.22 -7.08 -16.01
C LEU A 57 -1.10 -7.67 -17.41
N ALA A 58 0.14 -7.99 -17.79
CA ALA A 58 0.45 -9.00 -18.79
C ALA A 58 1.13 -10.18 -18.09
N THR A 59 0.91 -11.41 -18.56
CA THR A 59 1.68 -12.57 -18.10
C THR A 59 2.47 -13.14 -19.25
N LEU A 60 3.73 -13.48 -19.03
CA LEU A 60 4.58 -14.17 -19.99
C LEU A 60 4.84 -15.58 -19.46
N ALA A 61 4.47 -16.61 -20.22
CA ALA A 61 4.78 -18.00 -19.93
C ALA A 61 6.03 -18.41 -20.70
N PHE A 62 7.05 -18.92 -20.01
CA PHE A 62 8.30 -19.37 -20.62
C PHE A 62 9.02 -20.38 -19.72
N GLU A 63 9.46 -21.50 -20.31
CA GLU A 63 10.19 -22.58 -19.62
C GLU A 63 9.52 -23.10 -18.33
N GLY A 64 8.19 -23.21 -18.34
CA GLY A 64 7.41 -23.67 -17.19
C GLY A 64 7.15 -22.60 -16.12
N ASN A 65 7.70 -21.39 -16.29
CA ASN A 65 7.52 -20.29 -15.36
C ASN A 65 6.50 -19.25 -15.87
N THR A 66 5.83 -18.59 -14.93
CA THR A 66 4.95 -17.44 -15.19
C THR A 66 5.61 -16.15 -14.68
N PHE A 67 5.84 -15.21 -15.59
CA PHE A 67 6.37 -13.88 -15.28
C PHE A 67 5.21 -12.89 -15.26
N TYR A 68 4.97 -12.26 -14.11
CA TYR A 68 3.88 -11.29 -13.95
C TYR A 68 4.38 -9.88 -14.27
N ILE A 69 3.83 -9.25 -15.30
CA ILE A 69 4.32 -7.95 -15.78
C ILE A 69 3.29 -6.88 -15.45
N PHE A 70 3.66 -5.99 -14.53
CA PHE A 70 2.92 -4.77 -14.25
C PHE A 70 3.27 -3.69 -15.28
N LEU A 71 2.28 -3.37 -16.11
CA LEU A 71 2.34 -2.34 -17.13
C LEU A 71 2.03 -0.98 -16.48
N PHE A 72 3.07 -0.33 -16.01
CA PHE A 72 2.93 0.96 -15.34
C PHE A 72 2.53 2.03 -16.36
N GLN A 73 1.49 2.78 -16.02
CA GLN A 73 1.04 3.94 -16.77
C GLN A 73 0.75 5.08 -15.79
N LYS A 74 1.28 6.27 -16.06
CA LYS A 74 0.91 7.47 -15.31
C LYS A 74 -0.56 7.78 -15.53
N LYS A 75 -1.28 8.02 -14.43
CA LYS A 75 -2.65 8.55 -14.42
C LYS A 75 -2.66 9.89 -13.70
N ASP A 76 -3.71 10.69 -13.91
CA ASP A 76 -3.81 12.03 -13.32
C ASP A 76 -3.78 12.01 -11.79
N GLY A 77 -4.40 11.00 -11.19
CA GLY A 77 -4.24 10.72 -9.76
C GLY A 77 -2.91 9.99 -9.49
N ARG A 78 -2.05 10.59 -8.67
CA ARG A 78 -0.78 9.96 -8.21
C ARG A 78 -1.02 8.54 -7.70
N ASN A 79 -2.00 8.36 -6.82
CA ASN A 79 -2.32 7.05 -6.25
C ASN A 79 -2.91 6.09 -7.30
N ALA A 80 -3.70 6.61 -8.25
CA ALA A 80 -4.35 5.81 -9.30
C ALA A 80 -3.35 5.06 -10.21
N SER A 81 -2.14 5.58 -10.34
CA SER A 81 -1.05 4.94 -11.10
C SER A 81 -0.55 3.64 -10.46
N PHE A 82 -0.78 3.46 -9.14
CA PHE A 82 -0.30 2.29 -8.39
C PHE A 82 -1.40 1.40 -7.83
N GLN A 83 -2.67 1.83 -7.87
CA GLN A 83 -3.81 1.06 -7.32
C GLN A 83 -3.89 -0.37 -7.85
N SER A 84 -3.42 -0.60 -9.08
CA SER A 84 -3.45 -1.90 -9.73
C SER A 84 -2.27 -2.81 -9.35
N PHE A 85 -1.17 -2.24 -8.85
CA PHE A 85 0.05 -3.02 -8.57
C PHE A 85 -0.15 -4.10 -7.49
N PRO A 86 -0.79 -3.84 -6.33
CA PRO A 86 -0.98 -4.88 -5.31
C PRO A 86 -1.77 -6.08 -5.82
N THR A 87 -2.70 -5.89 -6.76
CA THR A 87 -3.42 -7.00 -7.40
C THR A 87 -2.46 -7.89 -8.20
N THR A 88 -1.56 -7.30 -8.98
CA THR A 88 -0.53 -8.03 -9.73
C THR A 88 0.44 -8.75 -8.80
N LEU A 89 0.89 -8.08 -7.75
CA LEU A 89 1.76 -8.66 -6.72
C LEU A 89 1.11 -9.87 -6.06
N LEU A 90 -0.14 -9.74 -5.60
CA LEU A 90 -0.85 -10.82 -4.93
C LEU A 90 -1.12 -12.00 -5.88
N LYS A 91 -1.35 -11.77 -7.18
CA LYS A 91 -1.45 -12.87 -8.15
C LYS A 91 -0.15 -13.65 -8.24
N SER A 92 0.99 -12.96 -8.35
CA SER A 92 2.31 -13.59 -8.35
C SER A 92 2.62 -14.34 -7.05
N LEU A 93 2.33 -13.75 -5.89
CA LEU A 93 2.61 -14.36 -4.58
C LEU A 93 1.72 -15.59 -4.27
N ASN A 94 0.60 -15.75 -4.96
CA ASN A 94 -0.29 -16.90 -4.82
C ASN A 94 -0.19 -17.89 -6.00
N ASP A 95 0.87 -17.79 -6.81
CA ASP A 95 1.14 -18.69 -7.94
C ASP A 95 2.50 -19.38 -7.76
N ASP A 96 2.46 -20.69 -7.55
CA ASP A 96 3.66 -21.52 -7.33
C ASP A 96 4.59 -21.58 -8.55
N GLN A 97 4.09 -21.27 -9.75
CA GLN A 97 4.90 -21.17 -10.97
C GLN A 97 5.42 -19.76 -11.21
N SER A 98 5.16 -18.83 -10.30
CA SER A 98 5.57 -17.44 -10.47
C SER A 98 7.08 -17.29 -10.33
N ASN A 99 7.71 -16.65 -11.32
CA ASN A 99 9.08 -16.18 -11.23
C ASN A 99 9.18 -14.71 -10.79
N GLY A 100 8.14 -14.22 -10.10
CA GLY A 100 8.04 -12.87 -9.56
C GLY A 100 7.36 -11.85 -10.46
N VAL A 101 7.44 -10.59 -10.00
CA VAL A 101 6.80 -9.44 -10.65
C VAL A 101 7.83 -8.57 -11.34
N PHE A 102 7.53 -8.20 -12.58
CA PHE A 102 8.32 -7.32 -13.42
C PHE A 102 7.52 -6.04 -13.65
N CYS A 103 8.16 -4.88 -13.54
CA CYS A 103 7.54 -3.60 -13.85
C CYS A 103 8.13 -3.03 -15.14
N TYR A 104 7.24 -2.72 -16.08
CA TYR A 104 7.57 -2.05 -17.31
C TYR A 104 6.88 -0.69 -17.35
N PHE A 105 7.66 0.39 -17.47
CA PHE A 105 7.16 1.73 -17.71
C PHE A 105 6.71 1.84 -19.17
N LEU A 106 5.41 2.00 -19.40
CA LEU A 106 4.91 2.24 -20.75
C LEU A 106 5.41 3.60 -21.29
N PRO A 107 5.58 3.73 -22.62
CA PRO A 107 5.97 4.99 -23.24
C PRO A 107 5.12 6.14 -22.71
N THR A 108 5.79 7.21 -22.31
CA THR A 108 5.22 8.38 -21.66
C THR A 108 5.84 9.61 -22.31
N GLU A 109 5.02 10.62 -22.58
CA GLU A 109 5.48 11.89 -23.15
C GLU A 109 6.60 12.51 -22.30
N GLU A 110 7.58 13.17 -22.93
CA GLU A 110 8.75 13.75 -22.22
C GLU A 110 8.33 14.70 -21.09
N GLU A 111 7.27 15.47 -21.32
CA GLU A 111 6.70 16.42 -20.34
C GLU A 111 6.12 15.74 -19.08
N GLU A 112 5.78 14.45 -19.17
CA GLU A 112 5.21 13.66 -18.09
C GLU A 112 6.27 12.90 -17.28
N ILE A 113 7.50 12.75 -17.80
CA ILE A 113 8.62 12.09 -17.11
C ILE A 113 8.92 12.74 -15.74
N PRO A 114 8.95 14.08 -15.58
CA PRO A 114 9.14 14.69 -14.27
C PRO A 114 8.04 14.32 -13.26
N ARG A 115 6.81 14.06 -13.72
CA ARG A 115 5.65 13.79 -12.84
C ARG A 115 5.70 12.38 -12.22
N ILE A 116 6.34 11.44 -12.91
CA ILE A 116 6.61 10.09 -12.38
C ILE A 116 7.87 10.05 -11.50
N LYS A 117 8.62 11.17 -11.39
CA LYS A 117 9.82 11.31 -10.53
C LYS A 117 9.54 12.05 -9.22
N THR A 118 8.28 12.29 -8.87
CA THR A 118 7.89 12.93 -7.61
C THR A 118 8.16 12.03 -6.40
N ASP A 119 8.28 12.61 -5.21
CA ASP A 119 8.64 11.86 -3.99
C ASP A 119 7.66 10.74 -3.64
N TYR A 120 6.37 10.94 -3.94
CA TYR A 120 5.36 9.89 -3.78
C TYR A 120 5.64 8.70 -4.71
N PHE A 121 5.92 8.94 -6.00
CA PHE A 121 6.22 7.87 -6.95
C PHE A 121 7.52 7.16 -6.56
N LYS A 122 8.56 7.92 -6.17
CA LYS A 122 9.81 7.35 -5.64
C LYS A 122 9.53 6.41 -4.48
N PHE A 123 8.75 6.83 -3.48
CA PHE A 123 8.36 5.97 -2.36
C PHE A 123 7.64 4.70 -2.80
N MET A 124 6.68 4.80 -3.71
CA MET A 124 5.98 3.63 -4.24
C MET A 124 6.93 2.68 -4.99
N TYR A 125 7.86 3.21 -5.80
CA TYR A 125 8.87 2.39 -6.47
C TYR A 125 9.79 1.69 -5.48
N ARG A 126 10.21 2.37 -4.41
CA ARG A 126 11.00 1.76 -3.34
C ARG A 126 10.22 0.64 -2.65
N LEU A 127 8.94 0.83 -2.35
CA LEU A 127 8.07 -0.23 -1.82
C LEU A 127 7.99 -1.42 -2.78
N MET A 128 7.74 -1.18 -4.07
CA MET A 128 7.71 -2.21 -5.11
C MET A 128 9.03 -2.99 -5.18
N LYS A 129 10.18 -2.29 -5.16
CA LYS A 129 11.51 -2.94 -5.16
C LYS A 129 11.72 -3.77 -3.89
N THR A 130 11.25 -3.28 -2.75
CA THR A 130 11.34 -3.96 -1.44
C THR A 130 10.59 -5.29 -1.42
N VAL A 131 9.44 -5.35 -2.09
CA VAL A 131 8.67 -6.60 -2.22
C VAL A 131 9.17 -7.52 -3.34
N GLY A 132 10.29 -7.19 -3.99
CA GLY A 132 10.96 -8.03 -4.99
C GLY A 132 10.61 -7.73 -6.45
N THR A 133 10.01 -6.57 -6.75
CA THR A 133 9.70 -6.21 -8.15
C THR A 133 10.96 -5.90 -8.96
N ASN A 134 11.07 -6.52 -10.13
CA ASN A 134 12.12 -6.27 -11.11
C ASN A 134 11.69 -5.18 -12.09
N PHE A 135 12.28 -4.00 -12.01
CA PHE A 135 12.05 -2.95 -13.01
C PHE A 135 12.93 -3.20 -14.23
N ILE A 136 12.31 -3.45 -15.38
CA ILE A 136 13.02 -3.92 -16.57
C ILE A 136 13.42 -2.81 -17.53
N ASN A 137 12.85 -1.61 -17.39
CA ASN A 137 13.22 -0.42 -18.17
C ASN A 137 13.34 0.83 -17.29
N GLU A 138 13.97 0.71 -16.11
CA GLU A 138 14.12 1.82 -15.15
C GLU A 138 15.08 2.93 -15.59
N GLU A 139 15.79 2.77 -16.71
CA GLU A 139 16.62 3.82 -17.31
C GLU A 139 15.82 5.10 -17.62
N LEU A 140 14.50 5.00 -17.84
CA LEU A 140 13.60 6.15 -17.97
C LEU A 140 13.66 7.08 -16.74
N LEU A 141 13.96 6.51 -15.57
CA LEU A 141 14.01 7.23 -14.31
C LEU A 141 15.35 7.93 -14.06
N ALA A 142 16.36 7.73 -14.92
CA ALA A 142 17.67 8.36 -14.77
C ALA A 142 17.58 9.88 -14.53
N PRO A 143 18.44 10.45 -13.66
CA PRO A 143 19.53 9.80 -12.92
C PRO A 143 19.08 9.11 -11.61
N TYR A 144 17.76 9.02 -11.34
CA TYR A 144 17.27 8.36 -10.13
C TYR A 144 17.33 6.84 -10.27
N THR A 145 18.00 6.18 -9.34
CA THR A 145 18.03 4.72 -9.21
C THR A 145 17.08 4.28 -8.10
N ILE A 146 16.20 3.32 -8.37
CA ILE A 146 15.28 2.79 -7.38
C ILE A 146 16.04 1.90 -6.40
N GLN A 147 16.05 2.27 -5.13
CA GLN A 147 16.64 1.47 -4.04
C GLN A 147 15.54 0.91 -3.13
N PRO A 148 15.58 -0.39 -2.77
CA PRO A 148 14.63 -0.93 -1.82
C PRO A 148 14.80 -0.27 -0.44
N PHE A 149 13.77 -0.37 0.39
CA PHE A 149 13.87 -0.08 1.81
C PHE A 149 14.64 -1.20 2.51
N GLN A 150 15.48 -0.83 3.47
CA GLN A 150 16.29 -1.78 4.23
C GLN A 150 15.79 -1.96 5.67
N THR A 151 15.13 -0.94 6.23
CA THR A 151 14.68 -0.93 7.62
C THR A 151 13.29 -0.31 7.74
N VAL A 152 12.61 -0.61 8.85
CA VAL A 152 11.30 -0.03 9.16
C VAL A 152 11.42 1.48 9.33
N GLU A 153 12.50 1.96 9.94
CA GLU A 153 12.80 3.37 10.14
C GLU A 153 12.90 4.13 8.81
N ASP A 154 13.53 3.54 7.80
CA ASP A 154 13.64 4.14 6.46
C ASP A 154 12.26 4.30 5.81
N ILE A 155 11.37 3.31 5.96
CA ILE A 155 9.96 3.44 5.51
C ILE A 155 9.25 4.56 6.26
N ILE A 156 9.38 4.61 7.59
CA ILE A 156 8.74 5.64 8.43
C ILE A 156 9.21 7.04 7.99
N LEU A 157 10.52 7.26 7.89
CA LEU A 157 11.10 8.54 7.50
C LEU A 157 10.65 8.96 6.10
N ALA A 158 10.69 8.05 5.13
CA ALA A 158 10.26 8.35 3.76
C ALA A 158 8.75 8.69 3.70
N LYS A 159 7.93 7.98 4.48
CA LYS A 159 6.50 8.24 4.56
C LYS A 159 6.19 9.59 5.21
N ASN A 160 6.90 9.94 6.28
CA ASN A 160 6.75 11.22 6.99
C ASN A 160 7.16 12.41 6.11
N HIS A 161 8.21 12.26 5.31
CA HIS A 161 8.62 13.28 4.35
C HIS A 161 7.53 13.60 3.30
N ILE A 162 6.79 12.58 2.83
CA ILE A 162 5.67 12.78 1.89
C ILE A 162 4.49 13.45 2.59
N ARG A 163 4.24 13.08 3.86
CA ARG A 163 3.15 13.59 4.70
C ARG A 163 3.30 15.08 5.01
N GLY A 164 4.50 15.52 5.40
CA GLY A 164 4.77 16.92 5.76
C GLY A 164 4.47 17.92 4.65
N ARG A 165 4.41 17.47 3.38
CA ARG A 165 4.05 18.31 2.22
C ARG A 165 2.57 18.29 1.85
N ASN A 166 1.75 17.39 2.41
CA ASN A 166 0.33 17.23 2.09
C ASN A 166 -0.50 16.92 3.35
N SER A 167 -0.61 17.89 4.28
CA SER A 167 -1.29 17.72 5.57
C SER A 167 -2.79 17.39 5.50
N GLY A 168 -3.44 17.57 4.35
CA GLY A 168 -4.87 17.32 4.16
C GLY A 168 -5.26 15.89 3.75
N ASN A 169 -4.31 14.98 3.50
CA ASN A 169 -4.61 13.60 3.07
C ASN A 169 -3.49 12.63 3.45
N ASN A 170 -3.37 12.33 4.74
CA ASN A 170 -2.34 11.42 5.25
C ASN A 170 -2.81 9.97 5.07
N SER A 171 -2.09 9.15 4.29
CA SER A 171 -2.62 7.87 3.80
C SER A 171 -2.54 6.69 4.79
N SER A 172 -1.59 6.61 5.72
CA SER A 172 -1.51 5.59 6.80
C SER A 172 -0.45 6.03 7.83
N TYR A 173 -0.41 5.43 9.02
CA TYR A 173 0.66 5.67 10.00
C TYR A 173 1.38 4.39 10.37
N ILE A 174 2.67 4.49 10.68
CA ILE A 174 3.48 3.38 11.16
C ILE A 174 4.19 3.85 12.44
N THR A 175 4.09 3.07 13.49
CA THR A 175 4.78 3.30 14.77
C THR A 175 5.22 1.97 15.36
N LYS A 176 5.94 2.03 16.48
CA LYS A 176 6.27 0.87 17.30
C LYS A 176 5.54 0.91 18.63
N SER A 177 5.14 -0.26 19.13
CA SER A 177 4.69 -0.45 20.49
C SER A 177 5.87 -0.51 21.46
N ALA A 178 5.60 -0.56 22.77
CA ALA A 178 6.64 -0.76 23.78
C ALA A 178 7.36 -2.12 23.66
N GLU A 179 6.71 -3.10 23.04
CA GLU A 179 7.22 -4.46 22.80
C GLU A 179 7.86 -4.61 21.41
N ASP A 180 8.20 -3.49 20.76
CA ASP A 180 8.77 -3.44 19.41
C ASP A 180 7.88 -4.06 18.30
N VAL A 181 6.58 -4.25 18.57
CA VAL A 181 5.60 -4.62 17.54
C VAL A 181 5.43 -3.45 16.59
N ILE A 182 5.53 -3.71 15.28
CA ILE A 182 5.29 -2.71 14.24
C ILE A 182 3.78 -2.54 14.10
N GLN A 183 3.27 -1.36 14.42
CA GLN A 183 1.85 -1.03 14.35
C GLN A 183 1.59 -0.18 13.12
N VAL A 184 0.71 -0.67 12.24
CA VAL A 184 0.28 0.02 11.03
C VAL A 184 -1.17 0.45 11.20
N PHE A 185 -1.43 1.75 11.12
CA PHE A 185 -2.77 2.30 11.10
C PHE A 185 -3.16 2.59 9.65
N GLY A 186 -3.84 1.63 9.04
CA GLY A 186 -4.12 1.61 7.61
C GLY A 186 -5.44 2.28 7.25
N LYS A 187 -5.42 3.22 6.30
CA LYS A 187 -6.66 3.77 5.73
C LYS A 187 -7.20 2.88 4.63
N LEU A 188 -8.50 2.59 4.70
CA LEU A 188 -9.16 1.63 3.84
C LEU A 188 -9.93 2.29 2.68
N TYR A 189 -10.11 3.61 2.73
CA TYR A 189 -10.88 4.33 1.72
C TYR A 189 -10.13 4.49 0.39
N GLY A 190 -10.86 4.27 -0.70
CA GLY A 190 -10.39 4.56 -2.07
C GLY A 190 -9.08 3.87 -2.43
N ALA A 191 -8.07 4.69 -2.74
CA ALA A 191 -6.76 4.24 -3.20
C ALA A 191 -5.84 3.75 -2.06
N ASN A 192 -6.09 4.20 -0.83
CA ASN A 192 -5.18 4.01 0.30
C ASN A 192 -5.11 2.54 0.75
N LYS A 193 -6.17 1.75 0.51
CA LYS A 193 -6.16 0.30 0.78
C LYS A 193 -5.08 -0.46 -0.01
N TYR A 194 -4.81 -0.02 -1.23
CA TYR A 194 -3.80 -0.63 -2.09
C TYR A 194 -2.39 -0.27 -1.60
N GLU A 195 -2.17 1.00 -1.24
CA GLU A 195 -0.93 1.44 -0.59
C GLU A 195 -0.71 0.70 0.73
N THR A 196 -1.72 0.62 1.58
CA THR A 196 -1.68 -0.09 2.88
C THR A 196 -1.28 -1.56 2.70
N SER A 197 -1.89 -2.25 1.72
CA SER A 197 -1.57 -3.65 1.44
C SER A 197 -0.10 -3.81 1.04
N LEU A 198 0.39 -2.97 0.12
CA LEU A 198 1.78 -2.99 -0.31
C LEU A 198 2.75 -2.68 0.83
N LEU A 199 2.41 -1.68 1.64
CA LEU A 199 3.20 -1.24 2.79
C LEU A 199 3.38 -2.37 3.80
N CYS A 200 2.29 -3.09 4.11
CA CYS A 200 2.31 -4.23 5.02
C CYS A 200 3.22 -5.37 4.51
N ILE A 201 3.14 -5.68 3.21
CA ILE A 201 3.99 -6.71 2.60
C ILE A 201 5.46 -6.27 2.61
N ALA A 202 5.75 -5.00 2.32
CA ALA A 202 7.10 -4.45 2.36
C ALA A 202 7.69 -4.50 3.78
N LEU A 203 6.93 -4.10 4.81
CA LEU A 203 7.33 -4.20 6.21
C LEU A 203 7.65 -5.64 6.59
N TYR A 204 6.79 -6.60 6.21
CA TYR A 204 7.01 -8.02 6.49
C TYR A 204 8.32 -8.55 5.90
N LYS A 205 8.73 -8.06 4.72
CA LYS A 205 9.98 -8.47 4.06
C LYS A 205 11.25 -7.96 4.73
N ILE A 206 11.18 -6.83 5.45
CA ILE A 206 12.39 -6.14 5.96
C ILE A 206 12.54 -6.20 7.48
N THR A 207 11.55 -6.71 8.21
CA THR A 207 11.62 -6.85 9.66
C THR A 207 11.27 -8.25 10.12
N ASN A 208 11.90 -8.68 11.22
CA ASN A 208 11.56 -9.91 11.94
C ASN A 208 10.58 -9.67 13.11
N ASN A 209 10.22 -8.41 13.38
CA ASN A 209 9.28 -8.06 14.43
C ASN A 209 7.84 -8.42 14.04
N ASN A 210 6.99 -8.69 15.02
CA ASN A 210 5.55 -8.85 14.79
C ASN A 210 4.97 -7.57 14.18
N ILE A 211 4.00 -7.72 13.27
CA ILE A 211 3.31 -6.62 12.61
C ILE A 211 1.83 -6.71 12.92
N GLU A 212 1.26 -5.62 13.38
CA GLU A 212 -0.17 -5.49 13.66
C GLU A 212 -0.76 -4.38 12.78
N LEU A 213 -1.71 -4.76 11.94
CA LEU A 213 -2.47 -3.83 11.13
C LEU A 213 -3.80 -3.49 11.81
N PHE A 214 -3.97 -2.22 12.16
CA PHE A 214 -5.25 -1.65 12.54
C PHE A 214 -5.99 -1.16 11.29
N GLU A 215 -7.09 -1.83 10.96
CA GLU A 215 -8.00 -1.44 9.89
C GLU A 215 -8.89 -0.29 10.39
N ILE A 216 -8.53 0.94 10.03
CA ILE A 216 -9.24 2.16 10.42
C ILE A 216 -10.43 2.37 9.49
N GLU A 217 -11.64 2.19 10.05
CA GLU A 217 -12.90 2.38 9.31
C GLU A 217 -13.09 3.85 8.90
N GLU A 218 -13.27 4.10 7.60
CA GLU A 218 -13.59 5.41 7.01
C GLU A 218 -14.77 5.24 6.03
N GLY A 219 -15.91 5.84 6.36
CA GLY A 219 -17.15 5.66 5.60
C GLY A 219 -17.65 4.22 5.64
N ASN A 220 -18.05 3.67 4.49
CA ASN A 220 -18.61 2.31 4.39
C ASN A 220 -17.55 1.20 4.24
N LEU A 221 -16.26 1.54 4.22
CA LEU A 221 -15.17 0.58 4.01
C LEU A 221 -14.52 0.21 5.33
N THR A 222 -14.73 -1.04 5.74
CA THR A 222 -14.32 -1.55 7.06
C THR A 222 -13.10 -2.47 7.01
N LYS A 223 -12.74 -2.99 5.83
CA LYS A 223 -11.71 -4.02 5.67
C LYS A 223 -10.91 -3.85 4.37
N LEU A 224 -9.67 -4.33 4.37
CA LEU A 224 -8.87 -4.50 3.16
C LEU A 224 -9.54 -5.48 2.18
N PRO A 225 -9.19 -5.42 0.88
CA PRO A 225 -9.65 -6.39 -0.11
C PRO A 225 -9.38 -7.83 0.35
N ARG A 226 -10.37 -8.73 0.16
CA ARG A 226 -10.34 -10.11 0.68
C ARG A 226 -9.05 -10.86 0.38
N ILE A 227 -8.55 -10.80 -0.85
CA ILE A 227 -7.33 -11.50 -1.27
C ILE A 227 -6.10 -10.96 -0.51
N ALA A 228 -5.96 -9.64 -0.41
CA ALA A 228 -4.86 -9.02 0.34
C ALA A 228 -4.92 -9.41 1.82
N ARG A 229 -6.13 -9.36 2.41
CA ARG A 229 -6.35 -9.70 3.81
C ARG A 229 -6.02 -11.16 4.13
N LEU A 230 -6.44 -12.10 3.27
CA LEU A 230 -6.14 -13.52 3.43
C LEU A 230 -4.64 -13.80 3.31
N TYR A 231 -3.97 -13.18 2.33
CA TYR A 231 -2.52 -13.31 2.18
C TYR A 231 -1.78 -12.74 3.40
N LEU A 232 -2.15 -11.56 3.90
CA LEU A 232 -1.51 -10.99 5.09
C LEU A 232 -1.69 -11.88 6.32
N LEU A 233 -2.86 -12.46 6.53
CA LEU A 233 -3.13 -13.37 7.65
C LEU A 233 -2.46 -14.74 7.52
N SER A 234 -2.02 -15.14 6.32
CA SER A 234 -1.24 -16.37 6.18
C SER A 234 0.23 -16.19 6.55
N LEU A 235 0.67 -14.96 6.87
CA LEU A 235 2.03 -14.66 7.29
C LEU A 235 2.18 -14.88 8.80
N GLU A 236 3.21 -15.62 9.22
CA GLU A 236 3.37 -16.11 10.60
C GLU A 236 3.44 -15.00 11.67
N ARG A 237 3.91 -13.81 11.29
CA ARG A 237 4.21 -12.69 12.21
C ARG A 237 3.27 -11.50 12.01
N PHE A 238 2.07 -11.75 11.48
CA PHE A 238 1.15 -10.70 11.07
C PHE A 238 -0.24 -10.89 11.68
N SER A 239 -0.76 -9.84 12.32
CA SER A 239 -2.13 -9.79 12.85
C SER A 239 -2.91 -8.62 12.24
N ILE A 240 -4.24 -8.75 12.21
CA ILE A 240 -5.15 -7.69 11.75
C ILE A 240 -6.21 -7.46 12.82
N VAL A 241 -6.33 -6.22 13.27
CA VAL A 241 -7.33 -5.76 14.22
C VAL A 241 -8.27 -4.80 13.50
N ASN A 242 -9.57 -5.10 13.49
CA ASN A 242 -10.58 -4.21 12.92
C ASN A 242 -10.95 -3.15 13.97
N ALA A 243 -10.55 -1.90 13.79
CA ALA A 243 -10.82 -0.82 14.74
C ALA A 243 -12.22 -0.21 14.49
N THR A 244 -13.27 -1.03 14.65
CA THR A 244 -14.66 -0.60 14.45
C THR A 244 -15.15 0.27 15.60
N ILE A 245 -16.16 1.12 15.34
CA ILE A 245 -16.79 1.92 16.41
C ILE A 245 -17.36 1.05 17.54
N THR A 246 -17.84 -0.16 17.23
CA THR A 246 -18.34 -1.11 18.23
C THR A 246 -17.24 -1.59 19.18
N LEU A 247 -16.01 -1.78 18.68
CA LEU A 247 -14.85 -2.12 19.53
C LEU A 247 -14.51 -0.95 20.46
N GLU A 248 -14.57 0.27 19.94
CA GLU A 248 -14.33 1.50 20.70
C GLU A 248 -15.39 1.68 21.80
N GLU A 249 -16.66 1.41 21.51
CA GLU A 249 -17.76 1.44 22.48
C GLU A 249 -17.59 0.42 23.61
N SER A 250 -17.20 -0.83 23.30
CA SER A 250 -16.99 -1.85 24.32
C SER A 250 -15.83 -1.47 25.24
N GLU A 251 -14.69 -1.05 24.66
CA GLU A 251 -13.52 -0.60 25.41
C GLU A 251 -13.84 0.62 26.28
N PHE A 252 -14.58 1.59 25.74
CA PHE A 252 -15.00 2.77 26.51
C PHE A 252 -15.91 2.39 27.67
N ARG A 253 -16.81 1.41 27.54
CA ARG A 253 -17.68 0.99 28.65
C ARG A 253 -16.90 0.27 29.75
N GLU A 254 -16.01 -0.64 29.37
CA GLU A 254 -15.32 -1.54 30.29
C GLU A 254 -14.11 -0.89 30.99
N ASN A 255 -13.45 0.08 30.34
CA ASN A 255 -12.19 0.65 30.82
C ASN A 255 -12.28 2.16 31.09
N ASP A 256 -11.70 2.62 32.21
CA ASP A 256 -11.58 4.05 32.57
C ASP A 256 -10.32 4.71 31.99
N SER A 257 -9.55 3.97 31.19
CA SER A 257 -8.40 4.45 30.42
C SER A 257 -8.48 3.88 29.01
N LEU A 258 -8.85 4.71 28.04
CA LEU A 258 -9.08 4.29 26.66
C LEU A 258 -7.89 4.66 25.76
N ARG A 259 -6.91 3.77 25.59
CA ARG A 259 -5.82 3.95 24.59
C ARG A 259 -6.07 3.10 23.35
N SER A 260 -7.28 3.22 22.82
CA SER A 260 -7.72 2.40 21.71
C SER A 260 -6.99 2.71 20.40
N PRO A 261 -7.07 1.81 19.40
CA PRO A 261 -6.49 2.07 18.09
C PRO A 261 -7.01 3.37 17.44
N ARG A 262 -8.30 3.70 17.60
CA ARG A 262 -8.85 4.94 17.05
C ARG A 262 -8.30 6.18 17.74
N TYR A 263 -8.17 6.14 19.07
CA TYR A 263 -7.56 7.24 19.83
C TYR A 263 -6.11 7.50 19.41
N ILE A 264 -5.31 6.44 19.30
CA ILE A 264 -3.91 6.54 18.86
C ILE A 264 -3.85 7.05 17.41
N TYR A 265 -4.68 6.54 16.52
CA TYR A 265 -4.76 7.02 15.14
C TYR A 265 -5.10 8.51 15.07
N ASN A 266 -6.08 8.97 15.84
CA ASN A 266 -6.48 10.39 15.85
C ASN A 266 -5.38 11.30 16.42
N LEU A 267 -4.65 10.85 17.45
CA LEU A 267 -3.45 11.55 17.94
C LEU A 267 -2.40 11.68 16.83
N LEU A 268 -2.11 10.59 16.12
CA LEU A 268 -1.14 10.59 15.02
C LEU A 268 -1.60 11.49 13.86
N GLU A 269 -2.90 11.54 13.60
CA GLU A 269 -3.49 12.42 12.59
C GLU A 269 -3.34 13.90 12.93
N LYS A 270 -3.52 14.27 14.19
CA LYS A 270 -3.44 15.66 14.65
C LYS A 270 -2.02 16.13 14.92
N LEU A 271 -1.21 15.31 15.58
CA LEU A 271 0.09 15.68 16.12
C LEU A 271 1.26 15.16 15.28
N GLY A 272 1.02 14.23 14.36
CA GLY A 272 2.06 13.56 13.60
C GLY A 272 2.71 12.43 14.39
N ASP A 273 4.00 12.23 14.21
CA ASP A 273 4.70 11.12 14.84
C ASP A 273 4.86 11.33 16.36
N LYS A 274 5.09 10.23 17.07
CA LYS A 274 5.24 10.26 18.53
C LYS A 274 6.42 11.15 18.94
N LYS A 275 6.11 12.29 19.56
CA LYS A 275 7.07 13.19 20.20
C LYS A 275 6.57 13.59 21.59
N CYS A 276 7.42 13.50 22.60
CA CYS A 276 7.04 13.88 23.96
C CYS A 276 6.90 15.41 24.08
N ALA A 277 5.73 15.87 24.51
CA ALA A 277 5.45 17.30 24.70
C ALA A 277 6.26 17.96 25.83
N LEU A 278 6.89 17.19 26.72
CA LEU A 278 7.63 17.71 27.88
C LEU A 278 9.15 17.72 27.70
N CYS A 279 9.70 16.73 27.00
CA CYS A 279 11.16 16.55 26.88
C CYS A 279 11.66 16.36 25.45
N ASP A 280 10.79 16.52 24.45
CA ASP A 280 11.11 16.38 23.02
C ASP A 280 11.68 15.00 22.62
N CYS A 281 11.56 13.97 23.47
CA CYS A 281 11.92 12.61 23.10
C CYS A 281 11.10 12.12 21.90
N GLU A 282 11.76 11.44 20.96
CA GLU A 282 11.18 10.92 19.70
C GLU A 282 11.22 9.39 19.61
N ILE A 283 11.47 8.68 20.74
CA ILE A 283 11.52 7.21 20.79
C ILE A 283 10.07 6.66 20.90
N PRO A 284 9.49 6.09 19.84
CA PRO A 284 8.05 5.76 19.82
C PRO A 284 7.62 4.74 20.88
N GLN A 285 8.52 3.83 21.26
CA GLN A 285 8.27 2.74 22.20
C GLN A 285 7.99 3.23 23.63
N ILE A 286 8.56 4.37 24.03
CA ILE A 286 8.41 4.92 25.38
C ILE A 286 7.41 6.08 25.44
N ILE A 287 6.84 6.48 24.30
CA ILE A 287 5.88 7.58 24.20
C ILE A 287 4.46 7.03 24.16
N GLN A 288 3.61 7.57 25.02
CA GLN A 288 2.22 7.20 25.19
C GLN A 288 1.31 8.42 24.98
N GLY A 289 0.12 8.18 24.44
CA GLY A 289 -0.96 9.16 24.42
C GLY A 289 -1.61 9.28 25.79
N ALA A 290 -1.88 10.50 26.23
CA ALA A 290 -2.56 10.79 27.48
C ALA A 290 -3.75 11.73 27.24
N HIS A 291 -4.90 11.38 27.80
CA HIS A 291 -6.08 12.23 27.77
C HIS A 291 -5.87 13.47 28.65
N ILE A 292 -6.13 14.65 28.07
CA ILE A 292 -6.17 15.90 28.83
C ILE A 292 -7.42 15.94 29.71
N TRP A 293 -8.57 15.53 29.16
CA TRP A 293 -9.80 15.30 29.91
C TRP A 293 -9.91 13.81 30.25
N PRO A 294 -9.72 13.41 31.53
CA PRO A 294 -9.70 12.00 31.89
C PRO A 294 -10.97 11.27 31.46
N VAL A 295 -10.81 10.05 30.91
CA VAL A 295 -11.92 9.22 30.42
C VAL A 295 -12.95 8.96 31.52
N ALA A 296 -12.51 8.71 32.75
CA ALA A 296 -13.39 8.60 33.92
C ALA A 296 -14.27 9.85 34.14
N ASN A 297 -13.71 11.05 33.95
CA ASN A 297 -14.46 12.30 34.09
C ASN A 297 -15.44 12.52 32.93
N ILE A 298 -15.04 12.16 31.71
CA ILE A 298 -15.93 12.18 30.53
C ILE A 298 -17.17 11.30 30.79
N LYS A 299 -16.97 10.09 31.34
CA LYS A 299 -18.08 9.17 31.67
C LYS A 299 -19.07 9.74 32.67
N LEU A 300 -18.59 10.49 33.65
CA LEU A 300 -19.39 11.08 34.73
C LEU A 300 -20.06 12.41 34.35
N ASP A 301 -19.75 12.98 33.18
CA ASP A 301 -20.32 14.26 32.77
C ASP A 301 -21.77 14.10 32.29
N ASP A 302 -22.74 14.61 33.05
CA ASP A 302 -24.17 14.53 32.71
C ASP A 302 -24.62 15.56 31.67
N SER A 303 -23.74 16.49 31.27
CA SER A 303 -24.06 17.54 30.27
C SER A 303 -23.97 17.05 28.82
N ILE A 304 -23.35 15.90 28.60
CA ILE A 304 -23.14 15.30 27.28
C ILE A 304 -23.71 13.88 27.21
N ASN A 305 -24.19 13.49 26.03
CA ASN A 305 -24.74 12.16 25.80
C ASN A 305 -23.65 11.10 25.57
N GLN A 306 -24.04 9.82 25.47
CA GLN A 306 -23.08 8.71 25.35
C GLN A 306 -22.23 8.77 24.07
N ASP A 307 -22.79 9.23 22.96
CA ASP A 307 -22.08 9.35 21.68
C ASP A 307 -21.05 10.49 21.74
N GLU A 308 -21.42 11.61 22.36
CA GLU A 308 -20.52 12.74 22.64
C GLU A 308 -19.39 12.31 23.58
N LYS A 309 -19.70 11.57 24.64
CA LYS A 309 -18.70 11.00 25.57
C LYS A 309 -17.67 10.14 24.83
N LEU A 310 -18.13 9.22 23.99
CA LEU A 310 -17.24 8.38 23.20
C LEU A 310 -16.41 9.22 22.22
N SER A 311 -17.04 10.16 21.51
CA SER A 311 -16.38 11.07 20.57
C SER A 311 -15.25 11.88 21.23
N HIS A 312 -15.47 12.36 22.45
CA HIS A 312 -14.44 13.03 23.24
C HIS A 312 -13.32 12.07 23.68
N ALA A 313 -13.66 10.84 24.09
CA ALA A 313 -12.68 9.87 24.55
C ALA A 313 -11.75 9.37 23.43
N ILE A 314 -12.24 9.26 22.20
CA ILE A 314 -11.43 8.82 21.05
C ILE A 314 -10.83 9.97 20.25
N ASN A 315 -11.11 11.24 20.59
CA ASN A 315 -10.81 12.39 19.76
C ASN A 315 -9.31 12.56 19.42
N GLY A 316 -8.42 12.09 20.31
CA GLY A 316 -6.98 12.34 20.23
C GLY A 316 -6.62 13.71 20.79
#